data_AF-A0AAW0ITK5-F1
#
_entry.id   AF-A0AAW0ITK5-F1
#
_cell.length_a   1.000
_cell.length_b   1.000
_cell.length_c   1.000
_cell.angle_alpha   90.00
_cell.angle_beta   90.00
_cell.angle_gamma   90.00
#
_symmetry.space_group_name_H-M   'P 1'
#
loop_
_entity.id
_entity.type
_entity.pdbx_description
1 polymer ?
#
loop_
_entity_poly.entity_id
_entity_poly.type
_entity_poly.pdbx_seq_one_letter_code
_entity_poly.pdbx_strand_id
1 'polypeptide(L)'
;MRTWGKWVSEIQEPRKKNQNWLGTFSTSKMAAWAHDVAALSIKGNSAILNFPKLVGSPPQPTSNLPQDVQATASKAASMVNFDKF
;
A
#
# COMPACT_ATOMS: atom_id res chain seq x y z
N MET A 1 5.43 22.50 -7.91
CA MET A 1 4.45 22.21 -8.98
C MET A 1 3.91 20.80 -8.78
N ARG A 2 2.60 20.62 -8.61
CA ARG A 2 1.96 19.29 -8.56
C ARG A 2 1.95 18.73 -9.99
N THR A 3 2.63 17.62 -10.23
CA THR A 3 2.58 16.92 -11.51
C THR A 3 1.30 16.09 -11.55
N TRP A 4 0.34 16.52 -12.37
CA TRP A 4 -0.86 15.74 -12.64
C TRP A 4 -0.46 14.43 -13.34
N GLY A 5 -1.15 13.33 -13.02
CA GLY A 5 -0.84 12.00 -13.57
C GLY A 5 -0.05 11.06 -12.65
N LYS A 6 0.19 11.42 -11.39
CA LYS A 6 0.69 10.50 -10.36
C LYS A 6 -0.43 10.17 -9.37
N TRP A 7 -0.57 8.89 -9.05
CA TRP A 7 -1.48 8.40 -8.04
C TRP A 7 -0.81 8.44 -6.68
N VAL A 8 -1.57 8.74 -5.63
CA VAL A 8 -1.07 8.81 -4.27
C VAL A 8 -1.77 7.75 -3.44
N SER A 9 -1.04 7.07 -2.58
CA SER A 9 -1.58 6.14 -1.60
C SER A 9 -1.30 6.62 -0.18
N GLU A 10 -2.31 6.56 0.67
CA GLU A 10 -2.29 7.08 2.03
C GLU A 10 -3.13 6.15 2.91
N ILE A 11 -2.74 5.92 4.15
CA ILE A 11 -3.53 5.14 5.10
C ILE A 11 -3.72 5.88 6.42
N GLN A 12 -4.92 5.76 6.98
CA GLN A 12 -5.25 6.27 8.31
C GLN A 12 -5.32 5.10 9.29
N GLU A 13 -4.55 5.20 10.37
CA GLU A 13 -4.72 4.31 11.51
C GLU A 13 -6.01 4.70 12.24
N PRO A 14 -6.98 3.80 12.49
CA PRO A 14 -8.26 4.16 13.11
C PRO A 14 -8.11 4.76 14.52
N ARG A 15 -6.98 4.52 15.19
CA ARG A 15 -6.66 5.07 16.51
C ARG A 15 -5.91 6.41 16.46
N LYS A 16 -5.40 6.83 15.30
CA LYS A 16 -4.63 8.07 15.14
C LYS A 16 -5.19 8.91 14.01
N LYS A 17 -5.41 10.19 14.25
CA LYS A 17 -5.78 11.16 13.19
C LYS A 17 -4.66 11.46 12.20
N ASN A 18 -3.48 10.85 12.34
CA ASN A 18 -2.39 11.03 11.40
C ASN A 18 -2.64 10.21 10.13
N GLN A 19 -2.54 10.91 8.98
CA GLN A 19 -2.42 10.28 7.68
C GLN A 19 -0.97 9.83 7.50
N ASN A 20 -0.77 8.54 7.31
CA ASN A 20 0.51 7.98 6.93
C ASN A 20 0.57 7.95 5.40
N TRP A 21 1.46 8.76 4.83
CA TRP A 21 1.68 8.78 3.40
C TRP A 21 2.47 7.53 2.97
N LEU A 22 1.91 6.72 2.07
CA LEU A 22 2.52 5.48 1.60
C LEU A 22 3.36 5.70 0.33
N GLY A 23 3.23 6.86 -0.31
CA GLY A 23 4.03 7.25 -1.47
C GLY A 23 3.20 7.56 -2.72
N THR A 24 3.92 7.77 -3.82
CA THR A 24 3.35 8.13 -5.11
C THR A 24 3.64 7.05 -6.15
N PHE A 25 2.64 6.71 -6.94
CA PHE A 25 2.64 5.63 -7.91
C PHE A 25 2.27 6.14 -9.29
N SER A 26 2.76 5.46 -10.33
CA SER A 26 2.45 5.82 -11.72
C SER A 26 1.03 5.41 -12.12
N THR A 27 0.47 4.38 -11.48
CA THR A 27 -0.86 3.82 -11.81
C THR A 27 -1.75 3.69 -10.58
N SER A 28 -3.08 3.72 -10.80
CA SER A 28 -4.07 3.52 -9.75
C SER A 28 -3.98 2.14 -9.12
N LYS A 29 -3.74 1.09 -9.94
CA LYS A 29 -3.60 -0.30 -9.47
C LYS A 29 -2.43 -0.45 -8.50
N MET A 30 -1.27 0.17 -8.81
CA MET A 30 -0.12 0.20 -7.90
C MET A 30 -0.44 0.90 -6.58
N ALA A 31 -1.12 2.05 -6.63
CA ALA A 31 -1.50 2.79 -5.42
C ALA A 31 -2.48 2.01 -4.53
N ALA A 32 -3.46 1.34 -5.14
CA ALA A 32 -4.42 0.50 -4.43
C ALA A 32 -3.76 -0.75 -3.82
N TRP A 33 -2.80 -1.37 -4.51
CA TRP A 33 -2.05 -2.50 -3.95
C TRP A 33 -1.13 -2.07 -2.80
N ALA A 34 -0.44 -0.93 -2.93
CA ALA A 34 0.34 -0.37 -1.83
C ALA A 34 -0.53 -0.10 -0.59
N HIS A 35 -1.77 0.38 -0.81
CA HIS A 35 -2.74 0.56 0.27
C HIS A 35 -3.10 -0.78 0.93
N ASP A 36 -3.35 -1.83 0.13
CA ASP A 36 -3.69 -3.16 0.65
C ASP A 36 -2.58 -3.75 1.53
N VAL A 37 -1.32 -3.63 1.10
CA VAL A 37 -0.15 -4.09 1.88
C VAL A 37 -0.04 -3.30 3.19
N ALA A 38 -0.26 -1.99 3.15
CA ALA A 38 -0.27 -1.18 4.37
C ALA A 38 -1.45 -1.51 5.29
N ALA A 39 -2.64 -1.74 4.73
CA ALA A 39 -3.84 -2.11 5.47
C ALA A 39 -3.68 -3.48 6.15
N LEU A 40 -3.07 -4.44 5.47
CA LEU A 40 -2.68 -5.73 6.06
C LEU A 40 -1.69 -5.55 7.21
N SER A 41 -0.71 -4.66 7.05
CA SER A 41 0.29 -4.42 8.09
C SER A 41 -0.34 -3.80 9.35
N ILE A 42 -1.35 -2.95 9.20
CA ILE A 42 -2.02 -2.26 10.31
C ILE A 42 -3.16 -3.07 10.93
N LYS A 43 -4.03 -3.66 10.10
CA LYS A 43 -5.27 -4.35 10.52
C LYS A 43 -5.13 -5.88 10.55
N GLY A 44 -4.05 -6.44 10.01
CA GLY A 44 -3.88 -7.88 9.86
C GLY A 44 -4.92 -8.49 8.93
N ASN A 45 -5.35 -9.73 9.23
CA ASN A 45 -6.35 -10.47 8.47
C ASN A 45 -7.75 -9.82 8.42
N SER A 46 -8.01 -8.82 9.26
CA SER A 46 -9.28 -8.06 9.27
C SER A 46 -9.28 -6.87 8.29
N ALA A 47 -8.21 -6.71 7.50
CA ALA A 47 -8.15 -5.66 6.48
C ALA A 47 -9.10 -5.96 5.31
N ILE A 48 -9.85 -4.94 4.88
CA ILE A 48 -10.61 -4.99 3.62
C ILE A 48 -9.66 -4.53 2.51
N LEU A 49 -9.45 -5.40 1.54
CA LEU A 49 -8.41 -5.26 0.51
C LEU A 49 -9.07 -5.15 -0.86
N ASN A 50 -8.50 -4.31 -1.71
CA ASN A 50 -8.94 -4.14 -3.10
C ASN A 50 -8.58 -5.37 -3.94
N PHE A 51 -7.44 -6.00 -3.65
CA PHE A 51 -6.90 -7.13 -4.39
C PHE A 51 -6.66 -8.37 -3.51
N PRO A 52 -7.72 -9.05 -3.01
CA PRO A 52 -7.56 -10.25 -2.18
C PRO A 52 -6.76 -11.37 -2.87
N LYS A 53 -6.74 -11.42 -4.21
CA LYS A 53 -5.99 -12.41 -4.99
C LYS A 53 -4.46 -12.22 -4.93
N LEU A 54 -3.98 -11.02 -4.63
CA LEU A 54 -2.56 -10.70 -4.59
C LEU A 54 -1.95 -10.92 -3.18
N VAL A 55 -2.80 -11.12 -2.17
CA VAL A 55 -2.46 -11.14 -0.73
C VAL A 55 -1.84 -12.46 -0.27
N GLY A 56 -1.75 -13.47 -1.14
CA GLY A 56 -1.10 -14.74 -0.79
C GLY A 56 0.42 -14.63 -0.58
N SER A 57 1.07 -13.60 -1.12
CA SER A 57 2.53 -13.42 -1.04
C SER A 57 3.00 -11.94 -1.02
N PRO A 58 2.38 -11.03 -0.25
CA PRO A 58 2.92 -9.69 -0.11
C PRO A 58 4.23 -9.73 0.70
N PRO A 59 5.22 -8.90 0.35
CA PRO A 59 6.38 -8.72 1.20
C PRO A 59 5.90 -8.20 2.57
N GLN A 60 6.40 -8.78 3.65
CA GLN A 60 6.09 -8.32 5.01
C GLN A 60 7.05 -7.20 5.43
N PRO A 61 6.56 -6.15 6.10
CA PRO A 61 7.43 -5.13 6.64
C PRO A 61 8.27 -5.69 7.79
N THR A 62 9.50 -5.23 7.89
CA THR A 62 10.44 -5.59 8.95
C THR A 62 10.04 -5.05 10.33
N SER A 63 9.26 -3.95 10.36
CA SER A 63 8.77 -3.33 11.59
C SER A 63 7.41 -2.65 11.37
N ASN A 64 6.72 -2.33 12.46
CA ASN A 64 5.46 -1.56 12.46
C ASN A 64 5.68 -0.04 12.28
N LEU A 65 6.87 0.37 11.86
CA LEU A 65 7.17 1.77 11.60
C LEU A 65 6.53 2.20 10.26
N PRO A 66 5.97 3.42 10.17
CA PRO A 66 5.40 3.93 8.93
C PRO A 66 6.34 3.87 7.73
N GLN A 67 7.64 4.10 7.95
CA GLN A 67 8.67 4.03 6.90
C GLN A 67 8.85 2.61 6.35
N ASP A 68 8.86 1.59 7.21
CA ASP A 68 9.01 0.20 6.79
C ASP A 68 7.78 -0.29 6.03
N VAL A 69 6.59 0.08 6.52
CA VAL A 69 5.32 -0.19 5.82
C VAL A 69 5.30 0.51 4.46
N GLN A 70 5.74 1.76 4.38
CA GLN A 70 5.84 2.54 3.15
C GLN A 70 6.82 1.91 2.14
N ALA A 71 8.03 1.55 2.59
CA ALA A 71 9.04 0.92 1.74
C ALA A 71 8.55 -0.43 1.21
N THR A 72 7.91 -1.22 2.08
CA THR A 72 7.37 -2.53 1.73
C THR A 72 6.20 -2.42 0.75
N ALA A 73 5.26 -1.50 0.99
CA ALA A 73 4.14 -1.22 0.10
C ALA A 73 4.62 -0.76 -1.29
N SER A 74 5.61 0.13 -1.33
CA SER A 74 6.21 0.63 -2.58
C SER A 74 6.92 -0.48 -3.36
N LYS A 75 7.64 -1.34 -2.65
CA LYS A 75 8.32 -2.50 -3.22
C LYS A 75 7.31 -3.52 -3.76
N ALA A 76 6.25 -3.81 -3.01
CA ALA A 76 5.19 -4.72 -3.41
C ALA A 76 4.47 -4.23 -4.68
N ALA A 77 4.15 -2.92 -4.75
CA ALA A 77 3.56 -2.30 -5.93
C ALA A 77 4.44 -2.42 -7.17
N SER A 78 5.76 -2.36 -7.01
CA SER A 78 6.69 -2.52 -8.12
C SER A 78 6.88 -3.98 -8.56
N MET A 79 6.60 -4.93 -7.67
CA MET A 79 6.77 -6.37 -7.93
C MET A 79 5.57 -7.02 -8.64
N VAL A 80 4.39 -6.46 -8.48
CA VAL A 80 3.16 -7.03 -9.07
C VAL A 80 3.00 -6.56 -10.50
N ASN A 81 2.88 -7.51 -11.42
CA ASN A 81 2.42 -7.23 -12.78
C ASN A 81 0.88 -7.17 -12.80
N PHE A 82 0.34 -5.96 -12.88
CA PHE A 82 -1.10 -5.71 -12.91
C PHE A 82 -1.75 -5.91 -14.28
N ASP A 83 -0.97 -6.21 -15.33
CA ASP A 83 -1.50 -6.53 -16.66
C ASP A 83 -2.06 -7.96 -16.75
N LYS A 84 -1.83 -8.76 -15.70
CA LYS A 84 -2.31 -10.14 -15.59
C LYS A 84 -3.70 -10.25 -14.91
N PHE A 85 -4.33 -9.11 -14.62
CA PHE A 85 -5.63 -9.00 -13.93
C PHE A 85 -6.55 -7.94 -14.55
#